data_AF-A0A8S2UR05-F1
#
_entry.id   AF-A0A8S2UR05-F1
#
_cell.length_a   1.000
_cell.length_b   1.000
_cell.length_c   1.000
_cell.angle_alpha   90.00
_cell.angle_beta   90.00
_cell.angle_gamma   90.00
#
_symmetry.space_group_name_H-M   'P 1'
#
loop_
_entity.id
_entity.type
_entity.pdbx_description
1 polymer ?
#
loop_
_entity_poly.entity_id
_entity_poly.type
_entity_poly.pdbx_seq_one_letter_code
_entity_poly.pdbx_strand_id
1 'polypeptide(L)'
;MSSSSTKDKMIYRYLGRSGLKISVLSFGAWVTFGTQMGEDEAYACMKTAYDNGCNFFDNAEVYANGKAEEVMGNVLQRFFKDDGIQRSDLVICTKIFWGTANYHSAANKANLKGLSRKHLIEGVKGSLKR
;
A
#
# COMPACT_ATOMS: atom_id res chain seq x y z
N MET A 1 35.91 -7.17 3.24
CA MET A 1 34.87 -7.18 4.28
C MET A 1 33.55 -7.48 3.58
N SER A 2 32.92 -8.63 3.85
CA SER A 2 31.62 -8.96 3.27
C SER A 2 30.57 -8.03 3.88
N SER A 3 29.96 -7.15 3.09
CA SER A 3 28.80 -6.39 3.53
C SER A 3 27.64 -7.38 3.68
N SER A 4 27.35 -7.78 4.92
CA SER A 4 26.12 -8.47 5.27
C SER A 4 24.94 -7.66 4.72
N SER A 5 24.22 -8.26 3.77
CA SER A 5 23.03 -7.67 3.18
C SER A 5 22.00 -7.44 4.28
N THR A 6 21.46 -6.23 4.40
CA THR A 6 20.45 -5.89 5.42
C THR A 6 19.15 -6.67 5.25
N LYS A 7 18.88 -7.25 4.06
CA LYS A 7 17.77 -8.20 3.87
C LYS A 7 17.86 -9.39 4.83
N ASP A 8 19.05 -9.79 5.24
CA ASP A 8 19.26 -10.94 6.14
C ASP A 8 18.90 -10.61 7.60
N LYS A 9 18.69 -9.33 7.94
CA LYS A 9 18.30 -8.89 9.28
C LYS A 9 16.78 -8.83 9.49
N MET A 10 15.99 -8.73 8.42
CA MET A 10 14.53 -8.65 8.56
C MET A 10 13.97 -9.98 9.06
N ILE A 11 13.21 -9.92 10.15
CA ILE A 11 12.47 -11.07 10.67
C ILE A 11 11.15 -11.18 9.91
N TYR A 12 10.81 -12.38 9.46
CA TYR A 12 9.51 -12.68 8.86
C TYR A 12 8.70 -13.57 9.80
N ARG A 13 7.41 -13.27 9.95
CA ARG A 13 6.47 -14.06 10.76
C ARG A 13 5.30 -14.52 9.92
N TYR A 14 4.76 -15.70 10.25
CA TYR A 14 3.51 -16.14 9.67
C TYR A 14 2.36 -15.23 10.13
N LEU A 15 1.50 -14.86 9.19
CA LEU A 15 0.25 -14.17 9.50
C LEU A 15 -0.75 -15.20 10.05
N GLY A 16 -0.69 -15.46 11.35
CA GLY A 16 -1.50 -16.49 12.00
C GLY A 16 -1.25 -17.88 11.40
N ARG A 17 -2.33 -18.63 11.14
CA ARG A 17 -2.30 -19.98 10.55
C ARG A 17 -2.54 -19.99 9.03
N SER A 18 -2.05 -18.98 8.30
CA SER A 18 -2.36 -18.78 6.86
C SER A 18 -1.27 -19.25 5.89
N GLY A 19 -0.08 -19.62 6.36
CA GLY A 19 1.08 -19.92 5.51
C GLY A 19 1.76 -18.68 4.89
N LEU A 20 1.09 -17.52 4.88
CA LEU A 20 1.65 -16.25 4.42
C LEU A 20 2.69 -15.72 5.41
N LYS A 21 3.88 -15.37 4.94
CA LYS A 21 4.92 -14.70 5.73
C LYS A 21 4.99 -13.21 5.40
N ILE A 22 5.00 -12.39 6.43
CA ILE A 22 5.17 -10.94 6.33
C ILE A 22 6.37 -10.48 7.16
N SER A 23 7.01 -9.40 6.74
CA SER A 23 8.03 -8.70 7.51
C SER A 23 7.45 -8.22 8.84
N VAL A 24 8.23 -8.27 9.93
CA VAL A 24 7.78 -7.82 11.26
C VAL A 24 7.47 -6.32 11.31
N LEU A 25 8.07 -5.55 10.40
CA LEU A 25 7.73 -4.16 10.13
C LEU A 25 7.01 -4.09 8.78
N SER A 26 5.89 -3.37 8.74
CA SER A 26 5.16 -3.04 7.51
C SER A 26 5.28 -1.55 7.22
N PHE A 27 5.21 -1.18 5.95
CA PHE A 27 5.20 0.22 5.53
C PHE A 27 3.77 0.68 5.25
N GLY A 28 3.27 1.64 6.04
CA GLY A 28 1.93 2.21 5.86
C GLY A 28 1.96 3.56 5.14
N ALA A 29 1.04 3.77 4.21
CA ALA A 29 0.92 5.01 3.43
C ALA A 29 0.11 6.13 4.11
N TRP A 30 -0.44 5.88 5.30
CA TRP A 30 -1.32 6.83 5.98
C TRP A 30 -0.57 8.12 6.37
N VAL A 31 -1.22 9.28 6.22
CA VAL A 31 -0.74 10.65 6.51
C VAL A 31 0.37 11.17 5.57
N THR A 32 1.26 10.33 5.07
CA THR A 32 2.43 10.78 4.30
C THR A 32 2.13 10.88 2.80
N PHE A 33 1.47 9.87 2.23
CA PHE A 33 1.31 9.76 0.78
C PHE A 33 0.15 10.62 0.28
N GLY A 34 0.39 11.39 -0.77
CA GLY A 34 -0.61 12.25 -1.40
C GLY A 34 -0.93 13.55 -0.67
N THR A 35 -0.26 13.84 0.46
CA THR A 35 -0.45 15.11 1.20
C THR A 35 0.87 15.75 1.64
N GLN A 36 1.86 14.97 2.09
CA GLN A 36 3.13 15.49 2.63
C GLN A 36 4.36 15.12 1.79
N MET A 37 4.28 14.03 1.03
CA MET A 37 5.38 13.53 0.19
C MET A 37 4.97 13.47 -1.28
N GLY A 38 5.89 13.88 -2.15
CA GLY A 38 5.82 13.64 -3.58
C GLY A 38 6.13 12.18 -3.93
N GLU A 39 6.04 11.86 -5.22
CA GLU A 39 6.23 10.49 -5.70
C GLU A 39 7.68 10.01 -5.59
N ASP A 40 8.66 10.91 -5.73
CA ASP A 40 10.08 10.56 -5.62
C ASP A 40 10.48 10.31 -4.16
N GLU A 41 9.96 11.08 -3.20
CA GLU A 41 10.17 10.80 -1.78
C GLU A 41 9.47 9.51 -1.37
N ALA A 42 8.24 9.28 -1.83
CA ALA A 42 7.52 8.03 -1.60
C ALA A 42 8.30 6.82 -2.17
N TYR A 43 8.83 6.95 -3.38
CA TYR A 43 9.72 5.95 -3.99
C TYR A 43 10.94 5.69 -3.11
N ALA A 44 11.67 6.74 -2.71
CA ALA A 44 12.87 6.59 -1.89
C ALA A 44 12.59 5.91 -0.55
N CYS A 45 11.49 6.26 0.12
CA CYS A 45 11.06 5.64 1.38
C CYS A 45 10.68 4.17 1.19
N MET A 46 9.83 3.85 0.21
CA MET A 46 9.42 2.46 -0.04
C MET A 46 10.60 1.60 -0.48
N LYS A 47 11.49 2.15 -1.32
CA LYS A 47 12.69 1.46 -1.80
C LYS A 47 13.62 1.14 -0.64
N THR A 48 13.86 2.11 0.24
CA THR A 48 14.63 1.91 1.47
C THR A 48 14.01 0.83 2.35
N ALA A 49 12.68 0.83 2.51
CA ALA A 49 12.00 -0.20 3.29
C ALA A 49 12.19 -1.60 2.65
N TYR A 50 12.01 -1.72 1.34
CA TYR A 50 12.17 -2.97 0.60
C TYR A 50 13.61 -3.50 0.64
N ASP A 51 14.60 -2.62 0.46
CA ASP A 51 16.02 -2.98 0.50
C ASP A 51 16.45 -3.47 1.90
N ASN A 52 15.71 -3.09 2.94
CA ASN A 52 15.85 -3.60 4.30
C ASN A 52 14.89 -4.77 4.62
N GLY A 53 14.29 -5.41 3.61
CA GLY A 53 13.49 -6.63 3.74
C GLY A 53 12.00 -6.42 4.04
N CYS A 54 11.49 -5.18 4.03
CA CYS A 54 10.04 -4.99 4.16
C CYS A 54 9.33 -5.54 2.92
N ASN A 55 8.43 -6.51 3.12
CA ASN A 55 7.61 -7.06 2.05
C ASN A 55 6.13 -6.68 2.17
N PHE A 56 5.70 -6.08 3.28
CA PHE A 56 4.30 -5.76 3.52
C PHE A 56 4.02 -4.26 3.47
N PHE A 57 3.22 -3.85 2.49
CA PHE A 57 2.83 -2.46 2.23
C PHE A 57 1.32 -2.27 2.41
N ASP A 58 0.96 -1.29 3.24
CA ASP A 58 -0.40 -1.05 3.70
C ASP A 58 -1.00 0.25 3.15
N ASN A 59 -2.23 0.15 2.63
CA ASN A 59 -2.99 1.28 2.10
C ASN A 59 -4.48 1.22 2.49
N ALA A 60 -5.25 2.22 2.09
CA ALA A 60 -6.71 2.22 2.14
C ALA A 60 -7.29 3.18 1.09
N GLU A 61 -8.50 2.90 0.60
CA GLU A 61 -9.13 3.73 -0.46
C GLU A 61 -9.24 5.20 -0.07
N VAL A 62 -9.44 5.48 1.22
CA VAL A 62 -9.72 6.82 1.76
C VAL A 62 -8.45 7.64 1.99
N TYR A 63 -7.28 7.00 2.03
CA TYR A 63 -6.04 7.71 2.34
C TYR A 63 -5.79 8.78 1.27
N ALA A 64 -5.77 10.05 1.71
CA ALA A 64 -5.73 11.22 0.84
C ALA A 64 -6.78 11.20 -0.29
N ASN A 65 -8.01 10.75 0.02
CA ASN A 65 -9.11 10.59 -0.95
C ASN A 65 -8.72 9.72 -2.18
N GLY A 66 -7.92 8.68 -1.96
CA GLY A 66 -7.44 7.75 -2.99
C GLY A 66 -6.07 8.11 -3.56
N LYS A 67 -5.55 9.31 -3.28
CA LYS A 67 -4.26 9.73 -3.83
C LYS A 67 -3.09 8.87 -3.32
N ALA A 68 -3.18 8.35 -2.09
CA ALA A 68 -2.15 7.48 -1.55
C ALA A 68 -2.03 6.15 -2.31
N GLU A 69 -3.13 5.62 -2.87
CA GLU A 69 -3.10 4.42 -3.71
C GLU A 69 -2.46 4.73 -5.08
N GLU A 70 -2.79 5.87 -5.69
CA GLU A 70 -2.16 6.28 -6.96
C GLU A 70 -0.64 6.45 -6.81
N VAL A 71 -0.18 7.10 -5.73
CA VAL A 71 1.25 7.28 -5.45
C VAL A 71 1.93 5.92 -5.27
N MET A 72 1.35 5.02 -4.47
CA MET A 72 1.90 3.68 -4.29
C MET A 72 1.89 2.88 -5.60
N GLY A 73 0.83 2.99 -6.42
CA GLY A 73 0.73 2.38 -7.74
C GLY A 73 1.87 2.83 -8.67
N ASN A 74 2.15 4.13 -8.70
CA ASN A 74 3.26 4.70 -9.47
C ASN A 74 4.63 4.21 -8.99
N VAL A 75 4.85 4.13 -7.68
CA VAL A 75 6.08 3.57 -7.10
C VAL A 75 6.23 2.09 -7.44
N LEU A 76 5.16 1.30 -7.37
CA LEU A 76 5.18 -0.12 -7.74
C LEU A 76 5.51 -0.32 -9.23
N GLN A 77 5.02 0.54 -10.12
CA GLN A 77 5.40 0.52 -11.53
C GLN A 77 6.91 0.72 -11.71
N ARG A 78 7.52 1.63 -10.94
CA ARG A 78 8.98 1.83 -10.93
C ARG A 78 9.71 0.61 -10.37
N PHE A 79 9.24 0.03 -9.27
CA PHE A 79 9.82 -1.21 -8.72
C PHE A 79 9.88 -2.34 -9.75
N PHE A 80 8.82 -2.49 -10.54
CA PHE A 80 8.75 -3.57 -11.53
C PHE A 80 9.61 -3.29 -12.76
N LYS A 81 9.69 -2.03 -13.20
CA LYS A 81 10.40 -1.64 -14.43
C LYS A 81 11.88 -1.38 -14.21
N ASP A 82 12.22 -0.70 -13.11
CA ASP A 82 13.53 -0.12 -12.87
C ASP A 82 14.36 -0.99 -11.91
N ASP A 83 13.73 -1.56 -10.88
CA ASP A 83 14.43 -2.34 -9.83
C ASP A 83 14.36 -3.87 -10.04
N GLY A 84 13.55 -4.35 -10.98
CA GLY A 84 13.35 -5.79 -11.23
C GLY A 84 12.66 -6.54 -10.08
N ILE A 85 11.97 -5.83 -9.19
CA ILE A 85 11.18 -6.41 -8.10
C ILE A 85 9.94 -7.07 -8.70
N GLN A 86 9.57 -8.26 -8.26
CA GLN A 86 8.38 -8.93 -8.77
C GLN A 86 7.16 -8.62 -7.91
N ARG A 87 5.97 -8.59 -8.53
CA ARG A 87 4.71 -8.43 -7.78
C ARG A 87 4.55 -9.50 -6.71
N SER A 88 5.05 -10.72 -6.95
CA SER A 88 5.02 -11.85 -6.01
C SER A 88 5.89 -11.65 -4.77
N ASP A 89 6.87 -10.74 -4.82
CA ASP A 89 7.75 -10.46 -3.68
C ASP A 89 7.05 -9.61 -2.61
N LEU A 90 5.91 -9.01 -2.97
CA LEU A 90 5.22 -8.01 -2.17
C LEU A 90 3.86 -8.52 -1.68
N VAL A 91 3.59 -8.25 -0.42
CA VAL A 91 2.26 -8.29 0.19
C VAL A 91 1.73 -6.87 0.21
N ILE A 92 0.60 -6.64 -0.44
CA ILE A 92 -0.02 -5.32 -0.56
C ILE A 92 -1.46 -5.45 -0.09
N CYS A 93 -1.89 -4.56 0.81
CA CYS A 93 -3.28 -4.51 1.24
C CYS A 93 -3.91 -3.14 1.00
N THR A 94 -5.23 -3.15 0.83
CA THR A 94 -6.08 -1.97 0.90
C THR A 94 -7.31 -2.28 1.77
N LYS A 95 -8.05 -1.25 2.14
CA LYS A 95 -9.19 -1.32 3.06
C LYS A 95 -10.32 -0.48 2.49
N ILE A 96 -11.54 -1.02 2.56
CA ILE A 96 -12.75 -0.39 2.03
C ILE A 96 -13.70 -0.13 3.20
N PHE A 97 -14.03 1.14 3.43
CA PHE A 97 -15.08 1.53 4.38
C PHE A 97 -15.51 2.99 4.19
N TRP A 98 -14.56 3.93 4.13
CA TRP A 98 -14.89 5.36 4.13
C TRP A 98 -15.13 5.96 2.74
N GLY A 99 -14.80 5.23 1.66
CA GLY A 99 -14.88 5.72 0.29
C GLY A 99 -13.79 6.75 -0.04
N THR A 100 -13.63 7.04 -1.33
CA THR A 100 -12.74 8.13 -1.82
C THR A 100 -13.48 9.46 -2.01
N ALA A 101 -14.82 9.41 -2.08
CA ALA A 101 -15.64 10.60 -2.19
C ALA A 101 -15.54 11.37 -0.87
N ASN A 102 -14.93 12.56 -0.92
CA ASN A 102 -14.74 13.51 0.17
C ASN A 102 -15.48 13.06 1.43
N TYR A 103 -14.78 12.37 2.33
CA TYR A 103 -15.36 11.81 3.55
C TYR A 103 -16.20 12.85 4.34
N HIS A 104 -15.88 14.14 4.14
CA HIS A 104 -16.54 15.32 4.70
C HIS A 104 -17.53 16.06 3.79
N SER A 105 -17.77 15.66 2.53
CA SER A 105 -18.76 16.34 1.67
C SER A 105 -20.14 15.68 1.74
N ALA A 106 -21.15 16.53 1.72
CA ALA A 106 -22.57 16.15 1.65
C ALA A 106 -22.94 15.43 0.33
N ALA A 107 -22.01 15.30 -0.63
CA ALA A 107 -22.24 14.60 -1.90
C ALA A 107 -21.99 13.08 -1.81
N ASN A 108 -21.82 12.53 -0.61
CA ASN A 108 -21.68 11.09 -0.41
C ASN A 108 -22.96 10.37 -0.83
N LYS A 109 -22.96 9.87 -2.07
CA LYS A 109 -24.03 9.03 -2.62
C LYS A 109 -24.17 7.80 -1.72
N ALA A 110 -25.41 7.32 -1.56
CA ALA A 110 -25.80 6.31 -0.56
C ALA A 110 -24.95 5.02 -0.50
N ASN A 111 -24.22 4.68 -1.58
CA ASN A 111 -23.47 3.43 -1.71
C ASN A 111 -21.93 3.62 -1.83
N LEU A 112 -21.40 4.78 -1.43
CA LEU A 112 -19.96 5.10 -1.49
C LEU A 112 -19.25 4.99 -0.14
N LYS A 113 -19.90 4.40 0.87
CA LYS A 113 -19.38 4.23 2.22
C LYS A 113 -19.97 2.98 2.87
N GLY A 114 -19.32 2.49 3.92
CA GLY A 114 -19.73 1.35 4.73
C GLY A 114 -19.35 0.02 4.09
N LEU A 115 -19.99 -1.05 4.56
CA LEU A 115 -19.67 -2.43 4.17
C LEU A 115 -20.76 -3.06 3.31
N SER A 116 -21.54 -2.25 2.60
CA SER A 116 -22.49 -2.79 1.63
C SER A 116 -21.73 -3.56 0.54
N ARG A 117 -22.29 -4.67 0.07
CA ARG A 117 -21.68 -5.47 -1.02
C ARG A 117 -21.36 -4.61 -2.25
N LYS A 118 -22.23 -3.64 -2.56
CA LYS A 118 -22.02 -2.69 -3.66
C LYS A 118 -20.75 -1.86 -3.41
N HIS A 119 -20.61 -1.26 -2.23
CA HIS A 119 -19.44 -0.46 -1.91
C HIS A 119 -18.16 -1.30 -1.89
N LEU A 120 -18.17 -2.48 -1.26
CA LEU A 120 -17.01 -3.36 -1.21
C LEU A 120 -16.50 -3.74 -2.61
N ILE A 121 -17.40 -4.11 -3.53
CA ILE A 121 -17.00 -4.51 -4.89
C ILE A 121 -16.48 -3.32 -5.69
N GLU A 122 -17.17 -2.17 -5.67
CA GLU A 122 -16.74 -0.99 -6.43
C GLU A 122 -15.48 -0.35 -5.83
N GLY A 123 -15.37 -0.32 -4.50
CA GLY A 123 -14.21 0.17 -3.77
C GLY A 123 -12.96 -0.64 -4.12
N VAL A 124 -13.03 -1.98 -4.08
CA VAL A 124 -11.93 -2.85 -4.50
C VAL A 124 -11.55 -2.62 -5.97
N LYS A 125 -12.52 -2.51 -6.88
CA LYS A 125 -12.24 -2.20 -8.30
C LYS A 125 -11.56 -0.84 -8.46
N GLY A 126 -12.00 0.16 -7.68
CA GLY A 126 -11.39 1.48 -7.65
C GLY A 126 -9.94 1.43 -7.17
N SER A 127 -9.68 0.72 -6.08
CA SER A 127 -8.33 0.54 -5.52
C SER A 127 -7.41 -0.24 -6.46
N LEU A 128 -7.90 -1.24 -7.19
CA LEU A 128 -7.09 -2.00 -8.16
C LEU A 128 -6.75 -1.19 -9.43
N LYS A 129 -7.56 -0.18 -9.75
CA LYS A 129 -7.34 0.70 -10.91
C LYS A 129 -6.31 1.80 -10.61
N ARG A 130 -6.28 2.28 -9.37
CA ARG A 130 -5.29 3.24 -8.88
C ARG A 130 -3.94 2.55 -8.70
#